data_AF-A0A1X0QH44-F1
#
_entry.id   AF-A0A1X0QH44-F1
#
_cell.length_a   1.000
_cell.length_b   1.000
_cell.length_c   1.000
_cell.angle_alpha   90.00
_cell.angle_beta   90.00
_cell.angle_gamma   90.00
#
_symmetry.space_group_name_H-M   'P 1'
#
loop_
_entity.id
_entity.type
_entity.pdbx_description
1 polymer ?
#
loop_
_entity_poly.entity_id
_entity_poly.type
_entity_poly.pdbx_seq_one_letter_code
_entity_poly.pdbx_strand_id
1 'polypeptide(L)' 'MFWGCISSKGVGRLVEIKSTMTAGVYKQILAQNLNISAREMGLDEYIFMHDNDPKHISRLVTN' A
#
# COMPACT_ATOMS: atom_id res chain seq x y z
N MET A 1 -3.76 2.96 -13.55
CA MET A 1 -3.01 3.59 -12.43
C MET A 1 -2.18 2.50 -11.76
N PHE A 2 -1.07 2.82 -11.11
CA PHE A 2 -0.31 1.82 -10.37
C PHE A 2 -0.23 2.17 -8.89
N TRP A 3 -0.25 1.15 -8.05
CA TRP A 3 0.20 1.28 -6.66
C TRP A 3 1.52 0.54 -6.51
N GLY A 4 2.41 1.09 -5.72
CA GLY A 4 3.64 0.43 -5.30
C GLY A 4 4.15 1.06 -4.02
N CYS A 5 5.07 0.38 -3.36
CA CYS A 5 5.80 0.91 -2.21
C CYS A 5 7.30 0.77 -2.42
N ILE A 6 8.07 1.61 -1.74
CA ILE A 6 9.53 1.63 -1.80
C ILE A 6 10.11 1.77 -0.40
N SER A 7 11.36 1.32 -0.24
CA SER A 7 12.16 1.53 0.96
C SER A 7 13.63 1.73 0.59
N SER A 8 14.50 1.95 1.58
CA SER A 8 15.95 1.95 1.36
C SER A 8 16.51 0.62 0.87
N LYS A 9 15.75 -0.49 1.02
CA LYS A 9 16.11 -1.83 0.55
C LYS A 9 15.71 -2.09 -0.90
N GLY A 10 14.88 -1.24 -1.50
CA GLY A 10 14.46 -1.36 -2.89
C GLY A 10 12.99 -1.08 -3.12
N VAL A 11 12.45 -1.69 -4.17
CA VAL A 11 11.08 -1.51 -4.63
C VAL A 11 10.26 -2.74 -4.24
N GLY A 12 9.08 -2.50 -3.66
CA GLY A 12 8.09 -3.53 -3.36
C GLY A 12 7.27 -3.93 -4.59
N ARG A 13 6.14 -4.60 -4.37
CA ARG A 13 5.27 -5.02 -5.47
C ARG A 13 4.65 -3.83 -6.20
N LEU A 14 4.61 -3.90 -7.52
CA LEU A 14 3.90 -2.97 -8.38
C LEU A 14 2.57 -3.60 -8.82
N VAL A 15 1.46 -2.93 -8.51
CA VAL A 15 0.10 -3.43 -8.74
C VAL A 15 -0.61 -2.53 -9.73
N GLU A 16 -1.05 -3.11 -10.86
CA GLU A 16 -1.91 -2.41 -11.81
C GLU A 16 -3.33 -2.25 -11.25
N ILE A 17 -3.80 -1.01 -11.21
CA ILE A 17 -5.16 -0.64 -10.85
C ILE A 17 -5.90 -0.30 -12.13
N LYS A 18 -6.84 -1.17 -12.49
CA LYS A 18 -7.63 -1.12 -13.73
C LYS A 18 -8.69 -0.01 -13.77
N SER A 19 -9.05 0.55 -12.62
CA SER A 19 -10.07 1.60 -12.49
C SER A 19 -9.69 2.63 -11.42
N THR A 20 -10.58 3.58 -11.12
CA THR A 20 -10.38 4.54 -10.04
C THR A 20 -10.22 3.82 -8.70
N MET A 21 -9.12 4.08 -7.99
CA MET A 21 -8.87 3.52 -6.67
C MET A 21 -9.80 4.17 -5.65
N THR A 22 -10.79 3.42 -5.19
CA THR A 22 -11.63 3.78 -4.05
C THR A 22 -10.94 3.41 -2.74
N ALA A 23 -11.48 3.86 -1.60
CA ALA A 23 -10.97 3.46 -0.28
C ALA A 23 -11.02 1.92 -0.08
N GLY A 24 -12.05 1.25 -0.63
CA GLY A 24 -12.17 -0.22 -0.56
C GLY A 24 -11.08 -0.92 -1.38
N VAL A 25 -10.83 -0.45 -2.59
CA VAL A 25 -9.73 -0.96 -3.42
C VAL A 25 -8.38 -0.72 -2.75
N TYR A 26 -8.16 0.47 -2.18
CA TYR A 26 -6.94 0.78 -1.46
C TYR A 26 -6.71 -0.16 -0.27
N LYS A 27 -7.74 -0.38 0.56
CA LYS A 27 -7.69 -1.35 1.68
C LYS A 27 -7.31 -2.74 1.20
N GLN A 28 -7.90 -3.21 0.11
CA GLN A 28 -7.61 -4.52 -0.45
C GLN A 28 -6.15 -4.59 -0.94
N ILE A 29 -5.65 -3.55 -1.61
CA ILE A 29 -4.25 -3.49 -2.06
C ILE A 29 -3.30 -3.57 -0.87
N LEU A 30 -3.53 -2.80 0.21
CA LEU A 30 -2.69 -2.86 1.41
C LEU A 30 -2.70 -4.26 2.03
N ALA A 31 -3.88 -4.86 2.22
CA ALA A 31 -4.02 -6.18 2.82
C ALA A 31 -3.32 -7.27 2.00
N GLN A 32 -3.34 -7.17 0.67
CA GLN A 32 -2.78 -8.18 -0.22
C GLN A 32 -1.28 -7.99 -0.51
N ASN A 33 -0.74 -6.76 -0.40
CA ASN A 33 0.58 -6.46 -0.95
C ASN A 33 1.55 -5.78 0.03
N LEU A 34 1.08 -5.02 1.02
CA LEU A 34 1.99 -4.19 1.84
C LEU A 34 2.97 -5.04 2.66
N ASN A 35 2.44 -5.95 3.50
CA ASN A 35 3.26 -6.81 4.35
C ASN A 35 4.12 -7.78 3.54
N ILE A 36 3.62 -8.24 2.39
CA ILE A 36 4.40 -9.15 1.54
C ILE A 36 5.56 -8.39 0.90
N SER A 37 5.33 -7.17 0.40
CA SER A 37 6.40 -6.32 -0.13
C SER A 37 7.44 -5.99 0.93
N ALA A 38 7.03 -5.71 2.17
CA ALA A 38 7.96 -5.48 3.28
C ALA A 38 8.85 -6.70 3.53
N ARG A 39 8.27 -7.91 3.60
CA ARG A 39 9.02 -9.16 3.76
C ARG A 39 9.96 -9.46 2.59
N GLU A 40 9.50 -9.25 1.36
CA GLU A 40 10.32 -9.40 0.15
C GLU A 40 11.52 -8.43 0.14
N MET A 41 11.36 -7.25 0.75
CA MET A 41 12.44 -6.28 0.99
C MET A 41 13.27 -6.55 2.26
N GLY A 42 12.98 -7.60 3.03
CA GLY A 42 13.67 -7.92 4.28
C GLY A 42 13.40 -6.94 5.42
N LEU A 43 12.19 -6.37 5.48
CA LEU A 43 11.74 -5.46 6.53
C LEU A 43 10.81 -6.20 7.50
N ASP A 44 11.32 -6.52 8.68
CA ASP A 44 10.53 -7.15 9.75
C ASP A 44 9.69 -6.12 10.53
N GLU A 45 10.25 -4.93 10.74
CA GLU A 45 9.57 -3.78 11.33
C GLU A 45 9.72 -2.57 10.41
N TYR A 46 8.62 -1.83 10.21
CA TYR A 46 8.62 -0.66 9.33
C TYR A 46 7.53 0.34 9.72
N ILE A 47 7.75 1.61 9.37
CA ILE A 47 6.73 2.66 9.42
C ILE A 47 6.12 2.77 8.03
N PHE A 48 4.81 2.60 7.93
CA PHE A 48 4.10 2.82 6.68
C PHE A 48 3.80 4.31 6.49
N MET A 49 4.20 4.86 5.33
CA MET A 49 3.95 6.26 4.97
C MET A 49 3.12 6.32 3.68
N HIS A 50 2.13 7.23 3.66
CA HIS A 50 1.30 7.55 2.51
C HIS A 50 0.83 9.02 2.60
N ASP A 51 0.28 9.57 1.51
CA ASP A 51 -0.32 10.90 1.55
C ASP A 51 -1.70 10.90 2.24
N ASN A 52 -2.23 12.10 2.51
CA ASN A 52 -3.52 12.31 3.19
C ASN A 52 -4.70 12.36 2.22
N ASP A 53 -4.65 11.68 1.08
CA ASP A 53 -5.80 11.61 0.18
C ASP A 53 -7.05 11.11 0.94
N PRO A 54 -8.26 11.67 0.72
CA PRO A 54 -9.47 11.29 1.45
C PRO A 54 -9.75 9.78 1.49
N LYS A 55 -9.31 9.02 0.47
CA LYS A 55 -9.47 7.57 0.46
C LYS A 55 -8.50 6.84 1.41
N HIS A 56 -7.33 7.41 1.70
CA HIS A 56 -6.32 6.83 2.60
C HIS A 56 -6.65 7.09 4.07
N ILE A 57 -7.26 8.23 4.38
CA ILE A 57 -7.72 8.59 5.73
C ILE A 57 -9.17 8.16 6.02
N SER A 58 -9.78 7.39 5.10
CA SER A 58 -11.14 6.89 5.26
C SER A 58 -11.22 5.96 6.47
N ARG A 59 -12.31 6.04 7.24
CA ARG A 59 -12.61 5.10 8.35
C ARG A 59 -12.59 3.63 7.92
N LEU A 60 -12.80 3.35 6.63
CA LEU A 60 -12.71 1.99 6.11
C LEU A 60 -11.27 1.44 6.19
N VAL A 61 -10.28 2.32 6.05
CA VAL A 61 -8.85 2.02 5.95
C VAL A 61 -8.14 2.16 7.31
N THR A 62 -8.49 3.18 8.10
CA THR A 62 -7.76 3.58 9.33
C THR A 62 -8.30 2.94 10.63
N ASN A 63 -8.79 1.69 10.58
CA ASN A 63 -9.32 1.02 11.79
C ASN A 63 -8.23 0.66 12.80
#